data_AF-A0A2E2PKH5-F1
#
_entry.id   AF-A0A2E2PKH5-F1
#
_cell.length_a   1.000
_cell.length_b   1.000
_cell.length_c   1.000
_cell.angle_alpha   90.00
_cell.angle_beta   90.00
_cell.angle_gamma   90.00
#
_symmetry.space_group_name_H-M   'P 1'
#
loop_
_entity.id
_entity.type
_entity.pdbx_description
1 polymer ?
#
loop_
_entity_poly.entity_id
_entity_poly.type
_entity_poly.pdbx_seq_one_letter_code
_entity_poly.pdbx_strand_id
1 'polypeptide(L)'
;MLKFILIAFLFLTIFLIYRLVTIYSSKKNFFLIFSLAFFLILISILLIFSFFNKNNNDKIYNSPKFDGENIIPGFFSDTKEQNK
;
A
#
# COMPACT_ATOMS: atom_id res chain seq x y z
N MET A 1 8.01 -12.26 2.16
CA MET A 1 7.17 -13.12 3.03
C MET A 1 5.96 -12.39 3.58
N LEU A 2 6.12 -11.26 4.30
CA LEU A 2 5.01 -10.50 4.90
C LEU A 2 3.91 -10.09 3.89
N LYS A 3 4.31 -9.69 2.68
CA LYS A 3 3.41 -9.34 1.56
C LYS A 3 2.46 -10.47 1.15
N PHE A 4 2.94 -11.71 1.14
CA PHE A 4 2.13 -12.89 0.80
C PHE A 4 1.15 -13.25 1.91
N ILE A 5 1.56 -13.08 3.17
CA ILE A 5 0.68 -13.26 4.34
C ILE A 5 -0.47 -12.26 4.28
N LEU A 6 -0.19 -11.01 3.90
CA LEU A 6 -1.18 -9.94 3.81
C LEU A 6 -2.21 -10.20 2.68
N ILE A 7 -1.74 -10.73 1.55
CA ILE A 7 -2.60 -11.19 0.45
C ILE A 7 -3.45 -12.38 0.87
N ALA A 8 -2.89 -13.37 1.56
CA ALA A 8 -3.64 -14.51 2.07
C ALA A 8 -4.73 -14.07 3.07
N PHE A 9 -4.44 -13.09 3.91
CA PHE A 9 -5.41 -12.49 4.84
C PHE A 9 -6.57 -11.81 4.09
N LEU A 10 -6.29 -11.13 2.98
CA LEU A 10 -7.33 -10.51 2.15
C LEU A 10 -8.24 -11.57 1.49
N PHE A 11 -7.69 -12.67 0.98
CA PHE A 11 -8.52 -13.76 0.47
C PHE A 11 -9.38 -14.41 1.55
N LEU A 12 -8.85 -14.56 2.76
CA LEU A 12 -9.59 -15.09 3.91
C LEU A 12 -10.77 -14.16 4.29
N THR A 13 -10.56 -12.85 4.35
CA THR A 13 -11.62 -11.90 4.69
C THR A 13 -12.73 -11.88 3.65
N ILE A 14 -12.39 -11.93 2.36
CA ILE A 14 -13.37 -12.04 1.27
C ILE A 14 -14.17 -13.35 1.39
N PHE A 15 -13.51 -14.47 1.67
CA PHE A 15 -14.18 -15.77 1.85
C PHE A 15 -15.17 -15.77 3.03
N LEU A 16 -14.78 -15.17 4.16
CA LEU A 16 -15.64 -15.03 5.33
C LEU A 16 -16.84 -14.11 5.07
N ILE A 17 -16.62 -13.00 4.36
CA ILE A 17 -17.69 -12.10 3.90
C ILE A 17 -18.66 -12.86 3.00
N TYR A 18 -18.17 -13.61 2.01
CA TYR A 18 -19.03 -14.40 1.12
C TYR A 18 -19.91 -15.38 1.89
N ARG A 19 -19.34 -16.09 2.88
CA ARG A 19 -20.07 -17.01 3.78
C ARG A 19 -21.13 -16.29 4.60
N LEU A 20 -20.81 -15.12 5.18
CA LEU A 20 -21.78 -14.30 5.91
C LEU A 20 -22.93 -13.83 5.00
N VAL A 21 -22.61 -13.34 3.81
CA VAL A 21 -23.60 -12.91 2.82
C VAL A 21 -24.53 -14.06 2.44
N THR A 22 -24.01 -15.27 2.20
CA THR A 22 -24.85 -16.45 1.89
C THR A 22 -25.75 -16.87 3.06
N ILE A 23 -25.24 -16.86 4.30
CA ILE A 23 -26.01 -17.25 5.49
C ILE A 23 -27.14 -16.25 5.78
N TYR A 24 -26.88 -14.95 5.60
CA TYR A 24 -27.82 -13.89 5.94
C TYR A 24 -28.61 -13.36 4.74
N SER A 25 -28.47 -13.98 3.55
CA SER A 25 -29.09 -13.55 2.28
C SER A 25 -30.61 -13.43 2.31
N SER A 26 -31.29 -14.21 3.16
CA SER A 26 -32.75 -14.20 3.30
C SER A 26 -33.25 -13.20 4.34
N LYS A 27 -32.36 -12.52 5.08
CA LYS A 27 -32.73 -11.62 6.17
C LYS A 27 -32.83 -10.18 5.68
N LYS A 28 -33.78 -9.41 6.24
CA LYS A 28 -34.02 -8.00 5.93
C LYS A 28 -32.77 -7.10 6.01
N ASN A 29 -31.76 -7.51 6.78
CA ASN A 29 -30.52 -6.74 6.99
C ASN A 29 -29.42 -7.07 5.98
N PHE A 30 -29.72 -7.84 4.92
CA PHE A 30 -28.75 -8.21 3.89
C PHE A 30 -28.00 -7.02 3.32
N PHE A 31 -28.71 -5.94 2.98
CA PHE A 31 -28.11 -4.73 2.42
C PHE A 31 -27.13 -4.06 3.38
N LEU A 32 -27.44 -4.02 4.68
CA LEU A 32 -26.54 -3.49 5.72
C LEU A 32 -25.28 -4.34 5.85
N ILE A 33 -25.42 -5.66 5.86
CA ILE A 33 -24.29 -6.61 5.94
C ILE A 33 -23.40 -6.49 4.70
N PHE A 34 -24.01 -6.39 3.52
CA PHE A 34 -23.30 -6.22 2.25
C PHE A 34 -22.55 -4.88 2.20
N SER A 35 -23.18 -3.79 2.62
CA SER A 35 -22.56 -2.47 2.69
C SER A 35 -21.36 -2.45 3.65
N LEU A 36 -21.51 -3.05 4.83
CA LEU A 36 -20.43 -3.16 5.82
C LEU A 36 -19.26 -3.99 5.28
N ALA A 37 -19.55 -5.11 4.63
CA ALA A 37 -18.55 -5.96 4.00
C ALA A 37 -17.79 -5.23 2.88
N PHE A 38 -18.50 -4.51 2.01
CA PHE A 38 -17.90 -3.71 0.96
C PHE A 38 -16.95 -2.64 1.53
N PHE A 39 -17.37 -1.96 2.60
CA PHE A 39 -16.57 -0.94 3.27
C PHE A 39 -15.28 -1.53 3.87
N LEU A 40 -15.36 -2.71 4.49
CA LEU A 40 -14.20 -3.42 5.05
C LEU A 40 -13.19 -3.84 3.97
N ILE A 41 -13.70 -4.26 2.79
CA ILE A 41 -12.85 -4.57 1.63
C ILE A 41 -12.13 -3.31 1.15
N LEU A 42 -12.86 -2.19 1.03
CA LEU A 42 -12.30 -0.92 0.56
C LEU A 42 -11.17 -0.42 1.47
N ILE A 43 -11.36 -0.49 2.79
CA ILE A 43 -10.33 -0.16 3.79
C ILE A 43 -9.12 -1.08 3.67
N SER A 44 -9.35 -2.39 3.51
CA SER A 44 -8.23 -3.35 3.37
C SER A 44 -7.38 -3.05 2.14
N ILE A 45 -8.00 -2.70 1.02
CA ILE A 45 -7.29 -2.31 -0.21
C ILE A 45 -6.45 -1.04 0.01
N LEU A 46 -7.01 -0.03 0.69
CA LEU A 46 -6.30 1.20 1.03
C LEU A 46 -5.07 0.94 1.92
N LEU A 47 -5.22 0.09 2.93
CA LEU A 47 -4.13 -0.30 3.82
C LEU A 47 -3.02 -1.07 3.07
N ILE A 48 -3.41 -1.96 2.15
CA ILE A 48 -2.48 -2.66 1.26
C ILE A 48 -1.72 -1.67 0.39
N PHE A 49 -2.42 -0.76 -0.28
CA PHE A 49 -1.77 0.25 -1.10
C PHE A 49 -0.79 1.07 -0.29
N SER A 50 -1.18 1.54 0.89
CA SER A 50 -0.30 2.28 1.80
C SER A 50 0.93 1.47 2.22
N PHE A 51 0.75 0.19 2.57
CA PHE A 51 1.85 -0.69 2.98
C PHE A 51 2.83 -1.04 1.84
N PHE A 52 2.32 -1.20 0.62
CA PHE A 52 3.13 -1.51 -0.55
C PHE A 52 3.72 -0.28 -1.22
N ASN A 53 3.18 0.91 -0.94
CA ASN A 53 3.77 2.15 -1.38
C ASN A 53 5.09 2.32 -0.65
N LYS A 54 6.17 1.95 -1.34
CA LYS A 54 7.53 2.11 -0.83
C LYS A 54 7.70 3.60 -0.56
N ASN A 55 7.83 3.98 0.70
CA ASN A 55 8.10 5.37 1.06
C ASN A 55 9.32 5.81 0.23
N ASN A 56 9.13 6.78 -0.67
CA ASN A 56 10.23 7.45 -1.36
C ASN A 56 11.14 8.23 -0.38
N ASN A 57 10.86 8.17 0.93
CA ASN A 57 11.63 8.80 2.00
C ASN A 57 13.03 8.20 2.17
N ASP A 58 13.31 7.02 1.61
CA ASP A 58 14.66 6.44 1.69
C ASP A 58 15.67 7.14 0.77
N LYS A 59 15.22 8.04 -0.12
CA LYS A 59 16.10 8.78 -1.01
C LYS A 59 16.82 9.90 -0.25
N ILE A 60 18.13 9.91 -0.33
CA ILE A 60 19.00 10.94 0.24
C ILE A 60 19.11 12.09 -0.78
N TYR A 61 18.94 13.32 -0.32
CA TYR A 61 19.20 14.50 -1.15
C TYR A 61 20.71 14.70 -1.32
N ASN A 62 21.18 14.64 -2.57
CA ASN A 62 22.52 15.06 -2.95
C ASN A 62 22.47 16.54 -3.31
N SER A 63 23.26 17.33 -2.59
CA SER A 63 23.38 18.77 -2.85
C SER A 63 24.00 19.04 -4.22
N PRO A 64 23.65 20.16 -4.88
CA PRO A 64 24.30 20.58 -6.11
C PRO A 64 25.82 20.67 -5.95
N LYS A 65 26.57 20.35 -7.00
CA LYS A 65 28.04 20.39 -7.00
C LYS A 65 28.56 21.02 -8.30
N PHE A 66 29.67 21.73 -8.21
CA PHE A 66 30.42 22.22 -9.36
C PHE A 66 31.53 21.24 -9.72
N ASP A 67 31.60 20.82 -10.99
CA ASP A 67 32.59 19.84 -11.49
C ASP A 67 33.82 20.49 -12.13
N GLY A 68 33.86 21.83 -12.21
CA GLY A 68 34.92 22.59 -12.88
C GLY A 68 34.48 23.24 -14.18
N GLU A 69 33.41 22.74 -14.81
CA GLU A 69 32.87 23.28 -16.06
C GLU A 69 31.40 23.70 -15.90
N ASN A 70 30.59 22.90 -15.21
CA ASN A 70 29.16 23.09 -15.06
C ASN A 70 28.68 22.86 -13.61
N ILE A 71 27.51 23.41 -13.30
CA ILE A 71 26.80 23.12 -12.04
C ILE A 71 25.93 21.88 -12.26
N ILE A 72 26.22 20.81 -11.53
CA ILE A 72 25.39 19.62 -11.45
C ILE A 72 24.25 19.92 -10.45
N PRO A 73 22.98 19.91 -10.88
CA PRO A 73 21.85 20.21 -10.01
C PRO A 73 21.66 19.12 -8.95
N GLY A 74 21.10 19.51 -7.80
CA GLY A 74 20.82 18.58 -6.71
C GLY A 74 19.73 17.58 -7.10
N PHE A 75 19.86 16.34 -6.61
CA PHE A 75 18.93 15.26 -6.92
C PHE A 75 18.76 14.29 -5.75
N PHE A 76 17.64 13.57 -5.73
CA PHE A 76 17.36 12.53 -4.75
C PHE A 76 17.85 11.17 -5.26
N SER A 77 18.67 10.46 -4.49
CA SER A 77 19.16 9.13 -4.87
C SER A 77 19.32 8.19 -3.68
N ASP A 78 19.52 6.90 -3.96
CA ASP A 78 19.63 5.85 -2.95
C ASP A 78 21.03 5.79 -2.28
N THR A 79 22.01 6.53 -2.80
CA THR A 79 23.38 6.58 -2.29
C THR A 79 23.89 8.01 -2.21
N LYS A 80 24.49 8.37 -1.08
CA LYS A 80 25.27 9.61 -0.97
C LYS A 80 26.49 9.43 -1.88
N GLU A 81 26.65 10.26 -2.90
CA GLU A 81 27.86 10.26 -3.71
C GLU A 81 29.07 10.53 -2.79
N GLN A 82 29.92 9.53 -2.61
CA GLN A 82 31.18 9.66 -1.88
C GLN A 82 32.24 10.13 -2.88
N ASN A 83 32.71 11.36 -2.68
CA ASN A 83 33.76 11.95 -3.47
C ASN A 83 35.04 11.10 -3.42
N LYS A 84 35.56 10.72 -4.59
CA LYS A 84 37.00 10.67 -4.84
C LYS A 84 37.41 11.94 -5.54
#